data_AF-A0A8J7ET75-F1
#
_entry.id   AF-A0A8J7ET75-F1
#
_cell.length_a   1.000
_cell.length_b   1.000
_cell.length_c   1.000
_cell.angle_alpha   90.00
_cell.angle_beta   90.00
_cell.angle_gamma   90.00
#
_symmetry.space_group_name_H-M   'P 1'
#
loop_
_entity.id
_entity.type
_entity.pdbx_description
1 polymer ?
#
loop_
_entity_poly.entity_id
_entity_poly.type
_entity_poly.pdbx_seq_one_letter_code
_entity_poly.pdbx_strand_id
1 'polypeptide(L)'
;MFFTLTQALAVVCTLVVAIAGWCGITPAAYAQDNTVDYTLTDLSFRDFSGKQLSGTSFAAAEMREANFRKANLSKTILTKASFLRANLSFADLSGTFADRVIFDGADLSNAIFTDALLTSSSFGEANITGADFSGAIIDRFQVAQMCKYADGVNEITGVATRDSLGCR
;
A
#
# COMPACT_ATOMS: atom_id res chain seq x y z
N MET A 1 -23.62 27.74 60.44
CA MET A 1 -23.44 28.52 59.19
C MET A 1 -22.48 27.76 58.27
N PHE A 2 -22.91 26.63 57.68
CA PHE A 2 -22.04 25.77 56.84
C PHE A 2 -22.83 24.99 55.75
N PHE A 3 -24.00 25.48 55.32
CA PHE A 3 -24.93 24.70 54.49
C PHE A 3 -25.21 25.25 53.08
N THR A 4 -24.45 26.22 52.57
CA THR A 4 -24.83 26.91 51.31
C THR A 4 -23.81 26.87 50.16
N LEU A 5 -22.58 26.38 50.34
CA LEU A 5 -21.60 26.31 49.24
C LEU A 5 -21.65 25.00 48.43
N THR A 6 -21.98 23.87 49.05
CA THR A 6 -21.94 22.54 48.39
C THR A 6 -23.11 22.30 47.44
N GLN A 7 -24.29 22.86 47.72
CA GLN A 7 -25.45 22.76 46.81
C GLN A 7 -25.33 23.69 45.59
N ALA A 8 -24.69 24.86 45.74
CA ALA A 8 -24.49 25.79 44.64
C ALA A 8 -23.54 25.24 43.57
N LEU A 9 -22.46 24.54 43.96
CA LEU A 9 -21.55 23.88 43.02
C LEU A 9 -22.22 22.74 42.23
N ALA A 10 -23.09 21.96 42.87
CA ALA A 10 -23.76 20.83 42.22
C ALA A 10 -24.76 21.27 41.12
N VAL A 11 -25.45 22.40 41.34
CA VAL A 11 -26.39 22.97 40.35
C VAL A 11 -25.65 23.59 39.16
N VAL A 12 -24.48 24.21 39.39
CA VAL A 12 -23.65 24.75 38.31
C VAL A 12 -23.03 23.62 37.46
N CYS A 13 -22.55 22.53 38.07
CA CYS A 13 -22.03 21.39 37.32
C CYS A 13 -23.08 20.69 36.44
N THR A 14 -24.32 20.59 36.91
CA THR A 14 -25.40 19.92 36.15
C THR A 14 -25.91 20.77 34.98
N LEU A 15 -25.91 22.10 35.10
CA LEU A 15 -26.25 23.01 34.00
C LEU A 15 -25.19 23.03 32.90
N VAL A 16 -23.89 22.98 33.23
CA VAL A 16 -22.81 22.94 32.21
C VAL A 16 -22.85 21.64 31.39
N VAL A 17 -23.15 20.50 32.02
CA VAL A 17 -23.28 19.21 31.33
C VAL A 17 -24.53 19.17 30.45
N ALA A 18 -25.64 19.79 30.88
CA ALA A 18 -26.86 19.86 30.09
C ALA A 18 -26.74 20.76 28.84
N ILE A 19 -25.96 21.84 28.92
CA ILE A 19 -25.71 22.73 27.76
C ILE A 19 -24.71 22.08 26.78
N ALA A 20 -23.72 21.34 27.28
CA ALA A 20 -22.78 20.58 26.44
C ALA A 20 -23.46 19.41 25.69
N GLY A 21 -24.52 18.84 26.25
CA GLY A 21 -25.32 17.79 25.61
C GLY A 21 -26.26 18.28 24.50
N TRP A 22 -26.50 19.60 24.40
CA TRP A 22 -27.42 20.20 23.42
C TRP A 22 -26.75 21.08 22.37
N CYS A 23 -25.47 21.43 22.57
CA CYS A 23 -24.65 21.94 21.51
C CYS A 23 -24.25 20.75 20.63
N GLY A 24 -24.76 20.69 19.40
CA GLY A 24 -24.50 19.63 18.40
C GLY A 24 -23.04 19.52 17.93
N ILE A 25 -22.08 19.70 18.84
CA ILE A 25 -20.70 19.27 18.70
C ILE A 25 -20.66 17.77 18.96
N THR A 26 -21.25 16.99 18.04
CA THR A 26 -20.52 15.80 17.62
C THR A 26 -19.13 16.30 17.25
N PRO A 27 -18.02 15.75 17.77
CA PRO A 27 -16.77 15.97 17.07
C PRO A 27 -17.08 15.55 15.64
N ALA A 28 -16.97 16.49 14.69
CA ALA A 28 -16.87 16.12 13.30
C ALA A 28 -15.84 14.99 13.31
N ALA A 29 -16.23 13.80 12.88
CA ALA A 29 -15.29 12.74 12.68
C ALA A 29 -14.31 13.30 11.66
N TYR A 30 -13.20 13.87 12.13
CA TYR A 30 -12.10 14.25 11.30
C TYR A 30 -11.56 12.90 10.82
N ALA A 31 -12.10 12.42 9.70
CA ALA A 31 -11.35 11.56 8.81
C ALA A 31 -10.19 12.42 8.32
N GLN A 32 -9.17 12.58 9.17
CA GLN A 32 -7.83 12.90 8.68
C GLN A 32 -7.43 11.64 7.91
N ASP A 33 -7.80 11.62 6.64
CA ASP A 33 -7.13 10.79 5.66
C ASP A 33 -5.72 11.35 5.52
N ASN A 34 -4.88 11.05 6.51
CA ASN A 34 -3.47 11.40 6.51
C ASN A 34 -2.73 10.34 5.67
N THR A 35 -3.27 10.04 4.48
CA THR A 35 -2.58 9.23 3.49
C THR A 35 -1.28 9.94 3.19
N VAL A 36 -0.18 9.35 3.64
CA VAL A 36 1.15 9.88 3.41
C VAL A 36 1.37 9.93 1.90
N ASP A 37 1.80 11.08 1.39
CA ASP A 37 2.14 11.27 -0.03
C ASP A 37 3.66 11.29 -0.18
N TYR A 38 4.20 10.35 -0.96
CA TYR A 38 5.62 10.23 -1.27
C TYR A 38 5.94 10.65 -2.72
N THR A 39 5.03 11.38 -3.37
CA THR A 39 5.22 11.88 -4.73
C THR A 39 6.52 12.69 -4.84
N LEU A 40 7.34 12.42 -5.86
CA LEU A 40 8.63 13.09 -6.14
C LEU A 40 9.67 13.01 -5.01
N THR A 41 9.63 11.96 -4.19
CA THR A 41 10.59 11.78 -3.08
C THR A 41 11.70 10.78 -3.41
N ASP A 42 12.88 10.99 -2.84
CA ASP A 42 13.95 9.98 -2.80
C ASP A 42 13.86 9.17 -1.50
N LEU A 43 13.48 7.91 -1.68
CA LEU A 43 13.31 6.89 -0.66
C LEU A 43 14.30 5.73 -0.85
N SER A 44 15.36 5.94 -1.62
CA SER A 44 16.37 4.91 -1.87
C SER A 44 16.95 4.40 -0.55
N PHE A 45 17.16 3.08 -0.46
CA PHE A 45 17.73 2.40 0.71
C PHE A 45 16.91 2.48 2.00
N ARG A 46 15.67 2.99 1.96
CA ARG A 46 14.80 3.10 3.14
C ARG A 46 14.12 1.78 3.48
N ASP A 47 13.78 1.62 4.75
CA ASP A 47 13.05 0.45 5.25
C ASP A 47 11.57 0.78 5.49
N PHE A 48 10.73 0.12 4.71
CA PHE A 48 9.27 0.12 4.75
C PHE A 48 8.70 -1.28 5.03
N SER A 49 9.53 -2.22 5.48
CA SER A 49 9.08 -3.59 5.69
C SER A 49 7.89 -3.66 6.67
N GLY A 50 6.87 -4.40 6.29
CA GLY A 50 5.63 -4.56 7.07
C GLY A 50 4.78 -3.29 7.23
N LYS A 51 5.07 -2.19 6.53
CA LYS A 51 4.29 -0.95 6.64
C LYS A 51 2.93 -1.07 5.96
N GLN A 52 1.93 -0.39 6.55
CA GLN A 52 0.63 -0.18 5.92
C GLN A 52 0.67 1.09 5.08
N LEU A 53 0.72 0.93 3.76
CA LEU A 53 0.86 1.99 2.76
C LEU A 53 -0.27 1.92 1.71
N SER A 54 -1.38 1.25 2.06
CA SER A 54 -2.53 1.12 1.17
C SER A 54 -3.03 2.50 0.75
N GLY A 55 -3.28 2.69 -0.55
CA GLY A 55 -3.79 3.96 -1.08
C GLY A 55 -2.76 5.08 -1.22
N THR A 56 -1.52 4.89 -0.74
CA THR A 56 -0.46 5.90 -0.82
C THR A 56 -0.03 6.17 -2.26
N SER A 57 0.29 7.44 -2.56
CA SER A 57 0.96 7.83 -3.80
C SER A 57 2.47 7.75 -3.64
N PHE A 58 3.13 7.05 -4.57
CA PHE A 58 4.58 7.07 -4.80
C PHE A 58 4.89 7.56 -6.22
N ALA A 59 4.05 8.41 -6.79
CA ALA A 59 4.25 8.90 -8.15
C ALA A 59 5.63 9.58 -8.29
N ALA A 60 6.41 9.13 -9.26
CA ALA A 60 7.78 9.60 -9.53
C ALA A 60 8.72 9.52 -8.30
N ALA A 61 8.46 8.62 -7.36
CA ALA A 61 9.36 8.35 -6.25
C ALA A 61 10.51 7.41 -6.68
N GLU A 62 11.71 7.68 -6.16
CA GLU A 62 12.88 6.82 -6.30
C GLU A 62 12.97 5.92 -5.06
N MET A 63 12.85 4.61 -5.26
CA MET A 63 12.84 3.58 -4.21
C MET A 63 13.89 2.49 -4.50
N ARG A 64 15.01 2.90 -5.11
CA ARG A 64 16.12 2.01 -5.41
C ARG A 64 16.60 1.32 -4.13
N GLU A 65 16.72 -0.01 -4.19
CA GLU A 65 17.25 -0.83 -3.08
C GLU A 65 16.52 -0.61 -1.74
N ALA A 66 15.30 -0.06 -1.78
CA ALA A 66 14.46 0.08 -0.59
C ALA A 66 13.85 -1.27 -0.20
N ASN A 67 13.52 -1.43 1.08
CA ASN A 67 12.93 -2.64 1.61
C ASN A 67 11.43 -2.46 1.88
N PHE A 68 10.60 -3.06 1.04
CA PHE A 68 9.14 -3.15 1.17
C PHE A 68 8.66 -4.56 1.50
N ARG A 69 9.55 -5.43 2.02
CA ARG A 69 9.20 -6.80 2.35
C ARG A 69 7.97 -6.84 3.26
N LYS A 70 6.94 -7.62 2.88
CA LYS A 70 5.66 -7.74 3.59
C LYS A 70 4.87 -6.43 3.77
N ALA A 71 5.22 -5.36 3.06
CA ALA A 71 4.44 -4.12 3.11
C ALA A 71 3.08 -4.31 2.42
N ASN A 72 2.06 -3.63 2.92
CA ASN A 72 0.78 -3.49 2.23
C ASN A 72 0.83 -2.23 1.36
N LEU A 73 1.00 -2.42 0.06
CA LEU A 73 0.97 -1.41 -1.00
C LEU A 73 -0.32 -1.52 -1.84
N SER A 74 -1.36 -2.17 -1.33
CA SER A 74 -2.61 -2.34 -2.07
C SER A 74 -3.22 -1.00 -2.45
N LYS A 75 -3.78 -0.91 -3.66
CA LYS A 75 -4.42 0.31 -4.18
C LYS A 75 -3.50 1.55 -4.22
N THR A 76 -2.19 1.37 -4.24
CA THR A 76 -1.24 2.49 -4.36
C THR A 76 -1.24 3.10 -5.77
N ILE A 77 -0.71 4.31 -5.87
CA ILE A 77 -0.45 4.97 -7.17
C ILE A 77 1.05 5.01 -7.39
N LEU A 78 1.51 4.28 -8.40
CA LEU A 78 2.91 4.13 -8.81
C LEU A 78 3.08 4.62 -10.25
N THR A 79 2.92 5.92 -10.52
CA THR A 79 3.18 6.44 -11.87
C THR A 79 4.64 6.89 -11.98
N LYS A 80 5.40 6.33 -12.92
CA LYS A 80 6.84 6.65 -13.15
C LYS A 80 7.74 6.41 -11.93
N ALA A 81 7.35 5.52 -11.04
CA ALA A 81 8.13 5.17 -9.86
C ALA A 81 9.28 4.21 -10.23
N SER A 82 10.31 4.14 -9.39
CA SER A 82 11.48 3.29 -9.58
C SER A 82 11.71 2.41 -8.36
N PHE A 83 11.47 1.10 -8.48
CA PHE A 83 11.76 0.05 -7.49
C PHE A 83 13.01 -0.74 -7.87
N LEU A 84 13.94 -0.12 -8.59
CA LEU A 84 15.14 -0.80 -9.11
C LEU A 84 15.90 -1.50 -7.96
N ARG A 85 16.01 -2.83 -8.04
CA ARG A 85 16.62 -3.69 -7.01
C ARG A 85 16.00 -3.60 -5.62
N ALA A 86 14.78 -3.11 -5.48
CA ALA A 86 14.07 -3.07 -4.21
C ALA A 86 13.69 -4.49 -3.75
N ASN A 87 13.54 -4.68 -2.44
CA ASN A 87 12.98 -5.90 -1.87
C ASN A 87 11.48 -5.70 -1.65
N LEU A 88 10.65 -6.34 -2.46
CA LEU A 88 9.18 -6.37 -2.36
C LEU A 88 8.66 -7.77 -2.03
N SER A 89 9.53 -8.65 -1.51
CA SER A 89 9.14 -10.02 -1.21
C SER A 89 7.94 -10.05 -0.25
N PHE A 90 6.93 -10.88 -0.56
CA PHE A 90 5.67 -10.97 0.19
C PHE A 90 4.87 -9.65 0.30
N ALA A 91 5.19 -8.61 -0.49
CA ALA A 91 4.41 -7.38 -0.49
C ALA A 91 3.04 -7.59 -1.16
N ASP A 92 2.02 -6.92 -0.64
CA ASP A 92 0.69 -6.89 -1.26
C ASP A 92 0.56 -5.63 -2.11
N LEU A 93 0.53 -5.78 -3.44
CA LEU A 93 0.31 -4.73 -4.42
C LEU A 93 -1.07 -4.87 -5.10
N SER A 94 -2.02 -5.57 -4.48
CA SER A 94 -3.34 -5.82 -5.07
C SER A 94 -4.06 -4.51 -5.44
N GLY A 95 -4.62 -4.44 -6.65
CA GLY A 95 -5.36 -3.27 -7.15
C GLY A 95 -4.52 -2.01 -7.33
N THR A 96 -3.19 -2.10 -7.32
CA THR A 96 -2.28 -0.97 -7.54
C THR A 96 -2.41 -0.40 -8.96
N PHE A 97 -2.30 0.92 -9.09
CA PHE A 97 -2.17 1.61 -10.37
C PHE A 97 -0.70 1.93 -10.66
N ALA A 98 -0.04 1.08 -11.45
CA ALA A 98 1.35 1.23 -11.88
C ALA A 98 1.44 1.50 -13.39
N ASP A 99 1.84 2.72 -13.74
CA ASP A 99 2.14 3.12 -15.11
C ASP A 99 3.60 3.55 -15.21
N ARG A 100 4.36 2.92 -16.13
CA ARG A 100 5.77 3.22 -16.37
C ARG A 100 6.67 3.01 -15.14
N VAL A 101 6.44 1.94 -14.39
CA VAL A 101 7.25 1.60 -13.20
C VAL A 101 8.43 0.73 -13.58
N ILE A 102 9.57 0.97 -12.95
CA ILE A 102 10.77 0.14 -13.09
C ILE A 102 10.83 -0.83 -11.91
N PHE A 103 10.53 -2.11 -12.13
CA PHE A 103 10.76 -3.20 -11.16
C PHE A 103 12.03 -3.99 -11.48
N ASP A 104 12.88 -3.50 -12.38
CA ASP A 104 14.07 -4.23 -12.83
C ASP A 104 14.96 -4.61 -11.65
N GLY A 105 15.41 -5.87 -11.63
CA GLY A 105 16.22 -6.46 -10.56
C GLY A 105 15.56 -6.53 -9.18
N ALA A 106 14.29 -6.14 -9.02
CA ALA A 106 13.60 -6.21 -7.75
C ALA A 106 13.34 -7.65 -7.31
N ASP A 107 13.33 -7.88 -6.00
CA ASP A 107 12.83 -9.13 -5.43
C ASP A 107 11.32 -9.03 -5.22
N LEU A 108 10.55 -9.64 -6.13
CA LEU A 108 9.09 -9.73 -6.10
C LEU A 108 8.62 -11.12 -5.63
N SER A 109 9.51 -11.92 -5.02
CA SER A 109 9.14 -13.29 -4.62
C SER A 109 7.95 -13.29 -3.66
N ASN A 110 6.96 -14.14 -3.93
CA ASN A 110 5.69 -14.19 -3.20
C ASN A 110 4.89 -12.86 -3.14
N ALA A 111 5.22 -11.86 -3.96
CA ALA A 111 4.43 -10.62 -4.03
C ALA A 111 3.06 -10.89 -4.68
N ILE A 112 2.05 -10.12 -4.28
CA ILE A 112 0.68 -10.26 -4.77
C ILE A 112 0.35 -9.03 -5.63
N PHE A 113 0.06 -9.24 -6.91
CA PHE A 113 -0.34 -8.23 -7.89
C PHE A 113 -1.78 -8.42 -8.36
N THR A 114 -2.63 -9.05 -7.56
CA THR A 114 -4.02 -9.35 -7.95
C THR A 114 -4.76 -8.09 -8.37
N ASP A 115 -5.37 -8.11 -9.56
CA ASP A 115 -6.09 -6.98 -10.17
C ASP A 115 -5.26 -5.68 -10.31
N ALA A 116 -3.92 -5.76 -10.29
CA ALA A 116 -3.05 -4.60 -10.48
C ALA A 116 -2.98 -4.18 -11.96
N LEU A 117 -2.90 -2.87 -12.20
CA LEU A 117 -2.60 -2.30 -13.51
C LEU A 117 -1.11 -2.04 -13.58
N LEU A 118 -0.38 -2.72 -14.46
CA LEU A 118 1.10 -2.69 -14.56
C LEU A 118 1.56 -2.25 -15.96
N THR A 119 0.85 -1.29 -16.56
CA THR A 119 1.06 -0.87 -17.96
C THR A 119 2.39 -0.15 -18.14
N SER A 120 3.04 -0.37 -19.28
CA SER A 120 4.35 0.24 -19.61
C SER A 120 5.44 0.02 -18.56
N SER A 121 5.30 -0.98 -17.67
CA SER A 121 6.23 -1.26 -16.57
C SER A 121 7.20 -2.37 -16.94
N SER A 122 8.43 -2.30 -16.42
CA SER A 122 9.50 -3.25 -16.72
C SER A 122 9.82 -4.14 -15.52
N PHE A 123 10.16 -5.41 -15.79
CA PHE A 123 10.51 -6.41 -14.77
C PHE A 123 11.81 -7.15 -15.15
N GLY A 124 12.73 -6.48 -15.86
CA GLY A 124 13.97 -7.09 -16.33
C GLY A 124 14.79 -7.61 -15.15
N GLU A 125 15.19 -8.88 -15.18
CA GLU A 125 15.96 -9.52 -14.09
C GLU A 125 15.26 -9.55 -12.71
N ALA A 126 13.97 -9.19 -12.63
CA ALA A 126 13.22 -9.26 -11.37
C ALA A 126 13.00 -10.72 -10.96
N ASN A 127 13.15 -11.02 -9.68
CA ASN A 127 12.77 -12.32 -9.14
C ASN A 127 11.25 -12.36 -8.92
N ILE A 128 10.54 -13.17 -9.70
CA ILE A 128 9.07 -13.31 -9.62
C ILE A 128 8.64 -14.70 -9.10
N THR A 129 9.54 -15.47 -8.49
CA THR A 129 9.21 -16.81 -7.99
C THR A 129 8.09 -16.73 -6.96
N GLY A 130 7.00 -17.45 -7.22
CA GLY A 130 5.78 -17.43 -6.42
C GLY A 130 4.99 -16.12 -6.45
N ALA A 131 5.27 -15.16 -7.35
CA ALA A 131 4.44 -13.96 -7.46
C ALA A 131 3.07 -14.29 -8.07
N ASP A 132 2.01 -13.65 -7.57
CA ASP A 132 0.64 -13.84 -8.07
C ASP A 132 0.21 -12.65 -8.93
N PHE A 133 -0.01 -12.87 -10.23
CA PHE A 133 -0.45 -11.85 -11.18
C PHE A 133 -1.92 -12.02 -11.60
N SER A 134 -2.74 -12.68 -10.79
CA SER A 134 -4.13 -13.01 -11.14
C SER A 134 -4.94 -11.75 -11.43
N GLY A 135 -5.52 -11.65 -12.63
CA GLY A 135 -6.28 -10.46 -13.04
C GLY A 135 -5.45 -9.21 -13.32
N ALA A 136 -4.12 -9.28 -13.18
CA ALA A 136 -3.25 -8.15 -13.46
C ALA A 136 -3.22 -7.81 -14.97
N ILE A 137 -3.18 -6.51 -15.29
CA ILE A 137 -3.05 -6.04 -16.66
C ILE A 137 -1.59 -5.67 -16.92
N ILE A 138 -0.91 -6.51 -17.70
CA ILE A 138 0.51 -6.40 -18.05
C ILE A 138 0.64 -6.35 -19.58
N ASP A 139 1.61 -5.59 -20.09
CA ASP A 139 1.90 -5.54 -21.51
C ASP A 139 2.30 -6.92 -22.04
N ARG A 140 1.76 -7.33 -23.20
CA ARG A 140 1.98 -8.67 -23.77
C ARG A 140 3.46 -9.03 -23.94
N PHE A 141 4.27 -8.05 -24.34
CA PHE A 141 5.72 -8.24 -24.47
C PHE A 141 6.36 -8.59 -23.11
N GLN A 142 5.93 -7.90 -22.05
CA GLN A 142 6.45 -8.09 -20.71
C GLN A 142 6.04 -9.45 -20.14
N VAL A 143 4.78 -9.87 -20.34
CA VAL A 143 4.34 -11.24 -20.01
C VAL A 143 5.20 -12.29 -20.73
N ALA A 144 5.44 -12.11 -22.03
CA ALA A 144 6.28 -13.03 -22.80
C ALA A 144 7.73 -13.12 -22.30
N GLN A 145 8.30 -12.03 -21.77
CA GLN A 145 9.62 -12.08 -21.13
C GLN A 145 9.56 -12.81 -19.78
N MET A 146 8.60 -12.46 -18.93
CA MET A 146 8.44 -13.04 -17.59
C MET A 146 8.18 -14.55 -17.66
N CYS A 147 7.36 -15.02 -18.61
CA CYS A 147 7.07 -16.45 -18.80
C CYS A 147 8.31 -17.32 -19.09
N LYS A 148 9.44 -16.73 -19.50
CA LYS A 148 10.70 -17.46 -19.71
C LYS A 148 11.34 -17.96 -18.41
N TYR A 149 11.05 -17.29 -17.29
CA TYR A 149 11.65 -17.60 -15.99
C TYR A 149 10.62 -17.66 -14.84
N ALA A 150 9.33 -17.43 -15.12
CA ALA A 150 8.27 -17.58 -14.14
C ALA A 150 8.18 -19.02 -13.60
N ASP A 151 8.23 -19.15 -12.28
CA ASP A 151 8.12 -20.40 -11.55
C ASP A 151 7.53 -20.18 -10.14
N GLY A 152 7.36 -21.27 -9.39
CA GLY A 152 6.84 -21.25 -8.02
C GLY A 152 5.32 -21.11 -7.90
N VAL A 153 4.88 -21.22 -6.65
CA VAL A 153 3.49 -21.06 -6.21
C VAL A 153 3.50 -20.04 -5.08
N ASN A 154 2.60 -19.06 -5.15
CA ASN A 154 2.49 -18.05 -4.12
C ASN A 154 2.13 -18.69 -2.78
N GLU A 155 2.94 -18.45 -1.75
CA GLU A 155 2.73 -19.03 -0.41
C GLU A 155 1.46 -18.53 0.30
N ILE A 156 0.91 -17.39 -0.13
CA ILE A 156 -0.26 -16.77 0.49
C ILE A 156 -1.53 -17.15 -0.28
N THR A 157 -1.53 -17.02 -1.62
CA THR A 157 -2.72 -17.24 -2.44
C THR A 157 -2.85 -18.67 -2.96
N GLY A 158 -1.75 -19.44 -2.97
CA GLY A 158 -1.72 -20.80 -3.53
C GLY A 158 -1.76 -20.85 -5.05
N VAL A 159 -1.66 -19.71 -5.74
CA VAL A 159 -1.70 -19.63 -7.21
C VAL A 159 -0.29 -19.79 -7.77
N ALA A 160 -0.14 -20.58 -8.83
CA ALA A 160 1.12 -20.71 -9.55
C ALA A 160 1.41 -19.44 -10.37
N THR A 161 2.67 -18.95 -10.32
CA THR A 161 3.09 -17.74 -11.03
C THR A 161 2.83 -17.83 -12.53
N ARG A 162 3.11 -19.01 -13.12
CA ARG A 162 2.92 -19.25 -14.56
C ARG A 162 1.45 -19.21 -14.97
N ASP A 163 0.58 -19.74 -14.12
CA ASP A 163 -0.86 -19.80 -14.38
C ASP A 163 -1.48 -18.41 -14.27
N SER A 164 -1.11 -17.64 -13.24
CA SER A 164 -1.58 -16.26 -13.06
C SER A 164 -1.13 -15.33 -14.19
N LEU A 165 0.06 -15.55 -14.76
CA LEU A 165 0.55 -14.84 -15.95
C LEU A 165 -0.08 -15.30 -17.27
N GLY A 166 -0.80 -16.44 -17.28
CA GLY A 166 -1.33 -17.03 -18.50
C GLY A 166 -0.25 -17.50 -19.47
N CYS A 167 0.90 -17.97 -18.96
CA CYS A 167 1.97 -18.52 -19.78
C CYS A 167 1.47 -19.76 -20.54
N ARG A 168 1.82 -19.84 -21.83
CA ARG A 168 1.50 -20.99 -22.70
C ARG A 168 2.77 -21.67 -23.18
#